data_AF-A0A6P1BL65-F1
#
_entry.id   AF-A0A6P1BL65-F1
#
_cell.length_a   1.000
_cell.length_b   1.000
_cell.length_c   1.000
_cell.angle_alpha   90.00
_cell.angle_beta   90.00
_cell.angle_gamma   90.00
#
_symmetry.space_group_name_H-M   'P 1'
#
loop_
_entity.id
_entity.type
_entity.pdbx_description
1 polymer ?
#
loop_
_entity_poly.entity_id
_entity_poly.type
_entity_poly.pdbx_seq_one_letter_code
_entity_poly.pdbx_strand_id
1 'polypeptide(L)' 'MNKKGGAWNASTIDGSRKRLNGILQNELYAGRIIGNRQRFIKGPETGKRISRENPREQWMTAEAKDLHAHEGNRSL' A
#
# COMPACT_ATOMS: atom_id res chain seq x y z
N MET A 1 24.41 18.07 3.36
CA MET A 1 23.06 17.55 3.64
C MET A 1 22.18 17.78 2.42
N ASN A 2 22.08 16.83 1.48
CA ASN A 2 21.31 17.04 0.25
C ASN A 2 19.84 16.68 0.52
N LYS A 3 18.93 17.67 0.58
CA LYS A 3 17.49 17.43 0.72
C LYS A 3 16.96 16.96 -0.63
N LYS A 4 16.81 15.64 -0.83
CA LYS A 4 16.17 15.06 -2.02
C LYS A 4 14.65 15.32 -1.99
N GLY A 5 14.25 16.57 -2.24
CA GLY A 5 12.88 16.91 -2.62
C GLY A 5 12.80 17.00 -4.14
N GLY A 6 12.56 15.87 -4.81
CA GLY A 6 12.26 15.83 -6.24
C GLY A 6 10.76 15.76 -6.50
N ALA A 7 10.34 15.97 -7.75
CA ALA A 7 8.95 15.72 -8.14
C ALA A 7 8.57 14.26 -7.84
N TRP A 8 7.37 14.06 -7.28
CA TRP A 8 6.81 12.73 -7.10
C TRP A 8 6.69 12.06 -8.47
N ASN A 9 7.25 10.86 -8.62
CA ASN A 9 7.04 10.10 -9.84
C ASN A 9 5.56 9.65 -9.89
N ALA A 10 4.97 9.61 -11.09
CA ALA A 10 3.57 9.21 -11.27
C ALA A 10 3.28 7.83 -10.67
N SER A 11 4.23 6.90 -10.75
CA SER A 11 4.14 5.57 -10.14
C SER A 11 4.08 5.56 -8.61
N THR A 12 4.43 6.64 -7.92
CA THR A 12 4.31 6.76 -6.46
C THR A 12 2.90 7.20 -6.08
N ILE A 13 2.30 8.05 -6.92
CA ILE A 13 0.92 8.52 -6.77
C ILE A 13 -0.03 7.36 -7.09
N ASP A 14 0.15 6.75 -8.26
CA ASP A 14 -0.73 5.68 -8.75
C ASP A 14 -0.42 4.31 -8.15
N GLY A 15 0.85 4.02 -7.87
CA GLY A 15 1.29 2.70 -7.47
C GLY A 15 0.96 1.60 -8.49
N SER A 16 1.07 0.36 -8.04
CA SER A 16 0.56 -0.79 -8.76
C SER A 16 -0.89 -1.04 -8.33
N ARG A 17 -1.84 -0.87 -9.26
CA ARG A 17 -3.27 -1.20 -9.04
C ARG A 17 -3.48 -2.59 -8.45
N LYS A 18 -2.65 -3.55 -8.86
CA LYS A 18 -2.69 -4.93 -8.38
C LYS A 18 -2.25 -5.06 -6.92
N ARG A 19 -1.27 -4.26 -6.50
CA ARG A 19 -0.68 -4.29 -5.16
C ARG A 19 -1.26 -3.24 -4.22
N LEU A 20 -2.11 -2.33 -4.72
CA LEU A 20 -2.78 -1.26 -3.98
C LEU A 20 -1.81 -0.49 -3.08
N ASN A 21 -0.66 -0.10 -3.64
CA ASN A 21 0.42 0.54 -2.89
C ASN A 21 0.69 1.98 -3.33
N GLY A 22 -0.12 2.52 -4.23
CA GLY A 22 -0.10 3.95 -4.55
C GLY A 22 -0.71 4.76 -3.42
N ILE A 23 -0.29 6.01 -3.28
CA ILE A 23 -0.84 6.92 -2.28
C ILE A 23 -2.38 7.00 -2.39
N LEU A 24 -2.92 7.03 -3.61
CA LEU A 24 -4.37 7.09 -3.84
C LEU A 24 -5.11 5.78 -3.50
N GLN A 25 -4.42 4.64 -3.53
CA GLN A 25 -5.01 3.31 -3.31
C GLN A 25 -4.74 2.80 -1.90
N ASN A 26 -4.21 3.66 -1.03
CA ASN A 26 -3.81 3.26 0.31
C ASN A 26 -5.00 3.36 1.26
N GLU A 27 -5.52 2.20 1.64
CA GLU A 27 -6.62 2.02 2.60
C GLU A 27 -6.33 2.65 3.97
N LEU A 28 -5.05 2.96 4.27
CA LEU A 28 -4.69 3.74 5.46
C LEU A 28 -5.37 5.10 5.51
N TYR A 29 -5.64 5.74 4.36
CA TYR A 29 -6.37 7.01 4.33
C TYR A 29 -7.86 6.85 4.63
N ALA A 30 -8.40 5.64 4.45
CA ALA A 30 -9.75 5.27 4.88
C ALA A 30 -9.77 4.72 6.33
N GLY A 31 -8.66 4.87 7.08
CA GLY A 31 -8.54 4.40 8.45
C GLY A 31 -8.29 2.89 8.57
N ARG A 32 -7.91 2.19 7.50
CA ARG A 32 -7.74 0.72 7.51
C ARG A 32 -6.31 0.30 7.18
N ILE A 33 -5.72 -0.50 8.06
CA ILE A 33 -4.43 -1.16 7.85
C ILE A 33 -4.70 -2.53 7.23
N ILE A 34 -4.36 -2.70 5.95
CA ILE A 34 -4.44 -4.01 5.27
C ILE A 34 -3.06 -4.66 5.18
N GLY A 35 -2.90 -5.78 5.90
CA GLY A 35 -1.71 -6.62 5.96
C GLY A 35 -1.86 -7.94 5.19
N ASN A 36 -0.79 -8.75 5.19
CA ASN A 36 -0.74 -10.07 4.59
C ASN A 36 -1.13 -10.15 3.10
N ARG A 37 -0.90 -9.08 2.32
CA ARG A 37 -1.26 -9.02 0.89
C ARG A 37 -0.37 -9.86 -0.02
N GLN A 38 0.85 -10.17 0.43
CA GLN A 38 1.79 -10.99 -0.29
C GLN A 38 2.62 -11.81 0.69
N ARG A 39 3.07 -12.97 0.24
CA ARG A 39 4.07 -13.79 0.92
C ARG A 39 5.31 -13.93 0.07
N PHE A 40 6.44 -14.16 0.74
CA PHE A 40 7.69 -14.47 0.07
C PHE A 40 7.96 -15.96 0.20
N ILE A 41 8.16 -16.62 -0.93
CA ILE A 41 8.51 -18.04 -0.99
C ILE A 41 9.91 -18.18 -1.59
N LYS A 42 10.66 -19.19 -1.15
CA LYS A 42 11.90 -19.57 -1.80
C LYS A 42 11.55 -20.31 -3.09
N GLY A 43 12.09 -19.88 -4.22
CA GLY A 43 11.89 -20.54 -5.49
C GLY A 43 12.53 -21.93 -5.48
N PRO A 44 11.79 -23.00 -5.82
CA PRO A 44 12.32 -24.36 -5.78
C PRO A 44 13.47 -24.57 -6.77
N GLU A 45 13.40 -23.89 -7.91
CA GLU A 45 14.34 -24.04 -9.03
C GLU A 45 15.62 -23.20 -8.88
N THR A 46 15.50 -21.98 -8.33
CA THR A 46 16.60 -20.99 -8.35
C THR A 46 17.09 -20.61 -6.96
N GLY A 47 16.40 -21.04 -5.90
CA GLY A 47 16.66 -20.61 -4.53
C GLY A 47 16.37 -19.12 -4.26
N LYS A 48 15.98 -18.35 -5.28
CA LYS A 48 15.70 -16.91 -5.17
C LYS A 48 14.37 -16.67 -4.45
N ARG A 49 14.27 -15.53 -3.75
CA ARG A 49 13.03 -15.11 -3.10
C ARG A 49 12.02 -14.64 -4.15
N ILE A 50 10.86 -15.30 -4.22
CA ILE A 50 9.75 -14.96 -5.12
C ILE A 50 8.64 -14.32 -4.29
N SER A 51 8.16 -13.15 -4.72
CA SER A 51 6.97 -12.52 -4.16
C SER A 51 5.73 -13.14 -4.79
N ARG A 52 4.80 -13.65 -3.98
CA ARG A 52 3.49 -14.15 -4.42
C ARG A 52 2.40 -13.36 -3.71
N GLU A 53 1.43 -12.89 -4.48
CA GLU A 53 0.23 -12.26 -3.92
C GLU A 53 -0.60 -13.30 -3.19
N ASN A 54 -1.12 -12.93 -2.03
CA ASN A 54 -2.08 -13.74 -1.31
C ASN A 54 -3.50 -13.43 -1.81
N PRO A 55 -4.40 -14.44 -1.84
CA PRO A 55 -5.83 -14.23 -2.07
C PRO A 55 -6.40 -13.19 -1.11
N ARG A 56 -7.44 -12.45 -1.53
CA ARG A 56 -8.03 -11.36 -0.72
C ARG A 56 -8.62 -11.86 0.58
N GLU A 57 -9.07 -13.11 0.62
CA GLU A 57 -9.63 -13.77 1.80
C GLU A 57 -8.57 -13.97 2.90
N GLN A 58 -7.29 -13.94 2.54
CA GLN A 58 -6.17 -14.03 3.49
C GLN A 58 -5.67 -12.66 3.94
N TRP A 59 -6.21 -11.57 3.39
CA TRP A 59 -5.80 -10.23 3.77
C TRP A 59 -6.34 -9.94 5.17
N MET A 60 -5.45 -9.45 6.03
CA MET A 60 -5.80 -9.10 7.39
C MET A 60 -6.07 -7.60 7.43
N THR A 61 -7.20 -7.20 8.00
CA THR A 61 -7.57 -5.78 8.14
C THR A 61 -7.61 -5.42 9.62
N ALA A 62 -6.98 -4.31 9.98
CA ALA A 62 -7.06 -3.72 11.30
C ALA A 62 -7.45 -2.24 11.18
N GLU A 63 -8.23 -1.73 12.13
CA GLU A 63 -8.57 -0.32 12.19
C GLU A 63 -7.36 0.49 12.66
N ALA A 64 -7.03 1.54 11.91
CA ALA A 64 -6.04 2.54 12.30
C ALA A 64 -6.72 3.52 13.26
N LYS A 65 -6.52 3.30 14.57
CA LYS A 65 -7.19 4.07 15.63
C LYS A 65 -6.95 5.59 15.60
N ASP A 66 -5.98 6.09 14.82
CA ASP A 66 -5.60 7.50 14.78
C ASP A 66 -5.53 8.12 13.37
N LEU A 67 -5.97 7.40 12.32
CA LEU A 67 -5.93 7.89 10.93
C LEU A 67 -7.34 8.27 10.46
N HIS A 68 -7.79 9.47 10.82
CA HIS A 68 -8.97 10.09 10.21
C HIS A 68 -8.50 11.14 9.21
N ALA A 69 -8.94 11.01 7.95
CA ALA A 69 -8.83 12.11 7.01
C ALA A 69 -9.65 13.29 7.57
N HIS A 70 -9.01 14.42 7.83
CA HIS A 70 -9.74 15.66 8.08
C HIS A 70 -10.52 15.99 6.80
N GLU A 71 -11.85 15.81 6.82
CA GLU A 71 -12.72 16.26 5.75
C GLU A 71 -12.62 17.79 5.64
N GLY A 72 -11.80 18.25 4.70
CA GLY A 72 -11.74 19.63 4.29
C GLY A 72 -13.05 20.03 3.61
N ASN A 73 -13.90 20.68 4.40
CA ASN A 73 -15.07 21.48 4.06
C ASN A 73 -15.37 21.66 2.55
N ARG A 74 -16.28 20.83 1.99
CA ARG A 74 -17.05 21.20 0.79
C ARG A 74 -18.27 22.01 1.23
N SER A 75 -18.06 23.30 1.47
CA SER A 75 -19.15 24.27 1.42
C SER A 75 -19.29 24.72 -0.04
N LEU A 76 -20.46 24.46 -0.63
CA LEU A 76 -20.98 25.20 -1.79
C LEU A 76 -21.44 26.60 -1.33
#